data_AF-A0A6P1M9W1-F1
#
_entry.id   AF-A0A6P1M9W1-F1
#
_cell.length_a   1.000
_cell.length_b   1.000
_cell.length_c   1.000
_cell.angle_alpha   90.00
_cell.angle_beta   90.00
_cell.angle_gamma   90.00
#
_symmetry.space_group_name_H-M   'P 1'
#
loop_
_entity.id
_entity.type
_entity.pdbx_description
1 polymer ?
#
loop_
_entity_poly.entity_id
_entity_poly.type
_entity_poly.pdbx_seq_one_letter_code
_entity_poly.pdbx_strand_id
1 'polypeptide(L)'
;MLEKYAVAGSGSRQLRTQNGIGTQRQISRSKIAGPCTAWGHPKGDWKRWTHSGWERKYIETAGDVLGAYDFHLYSKEYWAYSKESPSFDQKKKLPTPNLYEGLKNGNPYIWDFGKAEAYLDLVYAHHQATWSAPSLPVIISEFGRQGITPQKGPRAGDYLYYLYGTTVTRMWMNFMDRPEVQLTVPFILPWGDAGYARQRGQALYTRPEDPADPSVIATPLLGFYKFFQGLDGERVVCEWQQLTEAERQGLYAIAVRKGDELQILLHNALPRSLDLNLDAGIPEARIARMRWEGAVPQEYTQKTNGRWRMDFQALEKVDPSALTLAAEEVAIVQFPLVTEKPSKKMVSERFYSNQTLVDIYQQDAELTISIPDAAGDAVLVPSISAPKGFVAGTVLTVGVNGYTNSVDLGYTEGIVDLFAPVHFELPVGVLKSGDNTFTFILETPGFKWNAKIATLRADLQGQE
;
A
#
# COMPACT_ATOMS: atom_id res chain seq x y z
N MET A 1 -28.54 15.60 20.97
CA MET A 1 -28.67 14.36 21.76
C MET A 1 -27.75 13.32 21.14
N LEU A 2 -26.94 12.63 21.95
CA LEU A 2 -25.82 11.74 21.62
C LEU A 2 -24.41 12.36 21.67
N GLU A 3 -24.08 12.84 22.88
CA GLU A 3 -22.80 12.49 23.51
C GLU A 3 -22.75 10.97 23.76
N LYS A 4 -21.55 10.37 23.60
CA LYS A 4 -20.99 9.19 24.30
C LYS A 4 -20.26 8.24 23.35
N TYR A 5 -19.00 8.56 23.07
CA TYR A 5 -17.91 7.57 22.97
C TYR A 5 -16.64 8.20 23.56
N ALA A 6 -16.65 8.40 24.88
CA ALA A 6 -15.43 8.58 25.65
C ALA A 6 -14.96 7.18 26.04
N VAL A 7 -13.90 6.68 25.38
CA VAL A 7 -13.22 5.47 25.79
C VAL A 7 -12.53 5.75 27.12
N ALA A 8 -13.04 5.09 28.16
CA ALA A 8 -12.41 5.04 29.47
C ALA A 8 -11.12 4.20 29.37
N GLY A 9 -10.01 4.80 29.78
CA GLY A 9 -8.70 4.15 29.82
C GLY A 9 -7.62 5.04 30.41
N SER A 10 -7.91 5.76 31.51
CA SER A 10 -6.88 6.44 32.31
C SER A 10 -6.61 5.64 33.58
N GLY A 11 -6.01 4.46 33.40
CA GLY A 11 -5.28 3.80 34.48
C GLY A 11 -3.89 4.40 34.57
N SER A 12 -3.70 5.41 35.42
CA SER A 12 -2.37 5.92 35.73
C SER A 12 -1.55 4.80 36.39
N ARG A 13 -0.64 4.16 35.64
CA ARG A 13 0.39 3.29 36.21
C ARG A 13 1.36 4.20 36.97
N GLN A 14 1.26 4.22 38.29
CA GLN A 14 2.27 4.85 39.15
C GLN A 14 3.57 4.05 39.03
N LEU A 15 4.53 4.57 38.26
CA LEU A 15 5.93 4.20 38.44
C LEU A 15 6.41 4.85 39.73
N ARG A 16 6.52 4.05 40.81
CA ARG A 16 7.27 4.44 42.01
C ARG A 16 8.74 4.53 41.65
N THR A 17 9.23 5.72 41.37
CA THR A 17 10.66 6.03 41.48
C THR A 17 10.91 6.57 42.88
N GLN A 18 11.69 5.83 43.67
CA GLN A 18 12.30 6.37 44.88
C GLN A 18 13.39 7.36 44.44
N ASN A 19 13.30 8.57 45.00
CA ASN A 19 14.29 9.66 45.01
C ASN A 19 14.37 10.54 43.75
N GLY A 20 13.94 11.79 43.91
CA GLY A 20 14.46 12.94 43.15
C GLY A 20 13.47 13.60 42.18
N ILE A 21 12.73 14.60 42.68
CA ILE A 21 12.13 15.74 41.94
C ILE A 21 11.65 15.40 40.52
N GLY A 22 10.52 14.67 40.43
CA GLY A 22 9.81 14.46 39.18
C GLY A 22 8.97 15.68 38.83
N THR A 23 9.41 16.49 37.87
CA THR A 23 8.49 17.35 37.11
C THR A 23 7.43 16.45 36.46
N GLN A 24 6.18 16.56 36.91
CA GLN A 24 5.03 16.01 36.18
C GLN A 24 5.01 16.67 34.79
N ARG A 25 5.54 15.99 33.77
CA ARG A 25 5.26 16.37 32.38
C ARG A 25 3.76 16.19 32.17
N GLN A 26 3.04 17.30 32.21
CA GLN A 26 1.66 17.37 31.76
C GLN A 26 1.64 16.82 30.33
N ILE A 27 1.06 15.63 30.14
CA ILE A 27 0.96 15.04 28.80
C ILE A 27 0.07 15.97 27.99
N SER A 28 0.69 16.72 27.09
CA SER A 28 0.00 17.55 26.10
C SER A 28 -0.97 16.65 25.33
N ARG A 29 -2.25 17.05 25.26
CA ARG A 29 -3.25 16.37 24.42
C ARG A 29 -2.92 16.47 22.92
N SER A 30 -2.03 17.37 22.54
CA SER A 30 -1.59 17.57 21.17
C SER A 30 -0.43 16.62 20.84
N LYS A 31 -0.60 15.83 19.78
CA LYS A 31 0.47 15.05 19.16
C LYS A 31 1.10 15.88 18.03
N ILE A 32 2.42 15.85 17.93
CA ILE A 32 3.17 16.45 16.81
C ILE A 32 3.49 15.33 15.83
N ALA A 33 3.15 15.53 14.56
CA ALA A 33 3.51 14.63 13.48
C ALA A 33 4.53 15.29 12.56
N GLY A 34 5.43 14.48 12.00
CA GLY A 34 6.40 14.97 11.07
C GLY A 34 7.24 13.87 10.42
N PRO A 35 8.04 14.21 9.42
CA PRO A 35 8.32 15.59 9.07
C PRO A 35 7.57 16.08 7.83
N CYS A 36 6.50 15.40 7.43
CA CYS A 36 5.70 15.73 6.25
C CYS A 36 6.55 15.60 4.97
N THR A 37 7.17 14.43 4.80
CA THR A 37 8.14 14.20 3.73
C THR A 37 7.46 14.17 2.37
N ALA A 38 7.66 15.19 1.54
CA ALA A 38 7.11 15.25 0.19
C ALA A 38 7.62 14.15 -0.77
N TRP A 39 8.82 13.62 -0.53
CA TRP A 39 9.54 12.76 -1.49
C TRP A 39 10.39 11.67 -0.82
N GLY A 40 9.79 10.78 -0.04
CA GLY A 40 10.53 9.76 0.74
C GLY A 40 11.38 8.76 -0.05
N HIS A 41 11.42 8.82 -1.39
CA HIS A 41 11.91 7.76 -2.29
C HIS A 41 13.35 7.32 -2.00
N PRO A 42 13.57 6.20 -1.29
CA PRO A 42 14.88 5.58 -1.32
C PRO A 42 15.08 5.01 -2.73
N LYS A 43 16.20 5.38 -3.35
CA LYS A 43 16.69 4.69 -4.55
C LYS A 43 17.33 3.37 -4.13
N GLY A 44 17.51 2.45 -5.06
CA GLY A 44 18.18 1.17 -4.78
C GLY A 44 19.64 1.32 -4.31
N ASP A 45 20.24 2.50 -4.48
CA ASP A 45 21.58 2.84 -3.96
C ASP A 45 21.59 3.29 -2.49
N TRP A 46 20.41 3.46 -1.88
CA TRP A 46 20.20 3.86 -0.49
C TRP A 46 20.88 5.15 -0.05
N LYS A 47 21.46 5.95 -0.96
CA LYS A 47 22.17 7.19 -0.61
C LYS A 47 21.24 8.21 0.05
N ARG A 48 20.00 8.29 -0.41
CA ARG A 48 18.98 9.14 0.22
C ARG A 48 18.74 8.70 1.66
N TRP A 49 18.48 7.42 1.91
CA TRP A 49 18.21 6.97 3.28
C TRP A 49 19.42 7.14 4.22
N THR A 50 20.63 6.90 3.71
CA THR A 50 21.84 6.79 4.55
C THR A 50 22.69 8.06 4.63
N HIS A 51 22.68 8.93 3.61
CA HIS A 51 23.62 10.05 3.51
C HIS A 51 22.93 11.41 3.27
N SER A 52 22.07 11.50 2.25
CA SER A 52 21.60 12.79 1.71
C SER A 52 20.16 13.13 2.03
N GLY A 53 19.37 12.15 2.44
CA GLY A 53 18.01 12.32 2.93
C GLY A 53 18.01 12.60 4.42
N TRP A 54 16.80 12.78 4.93
CA TRP A 54 16.55 13.35 6.24
C TRP A 54 15.60 12.46 7.03
N GLU A 55 14.93 11.51 6.40
CA GLU A 55 13.94 10.63 6.99
C GLU A 55 14.56 9.75 8.08
N ARG A 56 15.68 9.08 7.76
CA ARG A 56 16.46 8.30 8.75
C ARG A 56 16.93 9.18 9.91
N LYS A 57 17.61 10.29 9.60
CA LYS A 57 18.15 11.21 10.61
C LYS A 57 17.04 11.80 11.50
N TYR A 58 15.88 12.06 10.92
CA TYR A 58 14.72 12.58 11.63
C TYR A 58 14.18 11.54 12.62
N ILE A 59 14.08 10.27 12.23
CA ILE A 59 13.75 9.16 13.14
C ILE A 59 14.75 9.10 14.29
N GLU A 60 16.05 9.18 13.99
CA GLU A 60 17.15 9.12 14.97
C GLU A 60 17.20 10.33 15.91
N THR A 61 16.70 11.49 15.47
CA THR A 61 16.79 12.75 16.23
C THR A 61 15.52 13.06 17.04
N ALA A 62 14.36 12.73 16.49
CA ALA A 62 13.06 13.18 17.02
C ALA A 62 12.10 12.03 17.38
N GLY A 63 12.47 10.77 17.13
CA GLY A 63 11.57 9.64 17.34
C GLY A 63 11.04 9.45 18.77
N ASP A 64 11.73 9.97 19.79
CA ASP A 64 11.30 9.90 21.20
C ASP A 64 10.37 11.04 21.65
N VAL A 65 10.23 12.10 20.84
CA VAL A 65 9.39 13.28 21.18
C VAL A 65 8.18 13.45 20.25
N LEU A 66 8.12 12.70 19.15
CA LEU A 66 7.01 12.77 18.19
C LEU A 66 5.82 11.93 18.63
N GLY A 67 4.64 12.30 18.14
CA GLY A 67 3.42 11.53 18.30
C GLY A 67 3.11 10.61 17.11
N ALA A 68 3.65 10.93 15.92
CA ALA A 68 3.51 10.14 14.69
C ALA A 68 4.57 10.56 13.64
N TYR A 69 4.83 9.68 12.67
CA TYR A 69 5.54 10.03 11.44
C TYR A 69 4.57 10.49 10.34
N ASP A 70 4.99 11.42 9.49
CA ASP A 70 4.16 11.95 8.39
C ASP A 70 4.90 11.93 7.04
N PHE A 71 4.26 11.35 6.03
CA PHE A 71 4.81 11.16 4.68
C PHE A 71 3.78 11.53 3.61
N HIS A 72 4.28 12.06 2.49
CA HIS A 72 3.51 12.17 1.27
C HIS A 72 3.97 11.11 0.26
N LEU A 73 3.04 10.31 -0.25
CA LEU A 73 3.36 9.18 -1.13
C LEU A 73 2.63 9.34 -2.46
N TYR A 74 3.38 9.51 -3.54
CA TYR A 74 2.81 9.82 -4.84
C TYR A 74 3.39 8.98 -5.96
N SER A 75 2.59 8.07 -6.51
CA SER A 75 2.97 7.40 -7.76
C SER A 75 2.96 8.41 -8.89
N LYS A 76 4.14 8.69 -9.43
CA LYS A 76 4.28 9.65 -10.52
C LYS A 76 4.26 8.91 -11.85
N GLU A 77 3.37 9.35 -12.73
CA GLU A 77 3.49 9.00 -14.13
C GLU A 77 4.67 9.79 -14.70
N TYR A 78 5.75 9.07 -14.96
CA TYR A 78 6.47 9.32 -16.20
C TYR A 78 6.00 8.18 -17.08
N TRP A 79 5.38 8.51 -18.21
CA TRP A 79 5.09 7.52 -19.23
C TRP A 79 6.40 6.73 -19.46
N ALA A 80 6.40 5.41 -19.28
CA ALA A 80 7.62 4.59 -19.22
C ALA A 80 7.59 3.49 -20.28
N TYR A 81 8.53 3.50 -21.22
CA TYR A 81 8.27 3.23 -22.64
C TYR A 81 8.41 1.80 -23.15
N SER A 82 8.02 1.60 -24.41
CA SER A 82 7.91 0.32 -25.14
C SER A 82 9.12 -0.59 -24.95
N LYS A 83 8.90 -1.91 -25.10
CA LYS A 83 9.90 -2.99 -24.99
C LYS A 83 11.19 -2.81 -25.81
N GLU A 84 11.27 -1.79 -26.65
CA GLU A 84 12.34 -1.53 -27.62
C GLU A 84 13.46 -0.63 -27.06
N SER A 85 13.31 -0.05 -25.85
CA SER A 85 14.30 0.86 -25.26
C SER A 85 14.80 0.38 -23.89
N PRO A 86 16.07 -0.03 -23.75
CA PRO A 86 16.63 -0.58 -22.50
C PRO A 86 16.92 0.47 -21.40
N SER A 87 16.56 1.74 -21.59
CA SER A 87 16.75 2.81 -20.61
C SER A 87 15.56 3.78 -20.55
N PHE A 88 15.30 4.32 -19.34
CA PHE A 88 14.28 5.34 -19.07
C PHE A 88 14.60 6.63 -19.85
N ASP A 89 13.93 6.86 -20.97
CA ASP A 89 14.03 8.08 -21.78
C ASP A 89 12.76 8.89 -21.63
N GLN A 90 12.74 9.94 -20.80
CA GLN A 90 11.57 10.80 -20.51
C GLN A 90 10.78 11.31 -21.74
N LYS A 91 11.29 11.20 -22.96
CA LYS A 91 10.70 11.74 -24.20
C LYS A 91 9.73 10.81 -24.96
N LYS A 92 9.58 9.52 -24.63
CA LYS A 92 9.04 8.47 -25.53
C LYS A 92 7.61 7.87 -25.31
N LYS A 93 6.56 8.63 -24.98
CA LYS A 93 5.17 8.23 -24.54
C LYS A 93 4.69 6.73 -24.63
N LEU A 94 4.20 6.12 -23.52
CA LEU A 94 3.43 4.86 -23.54
C LEU A 94 2.06 5.14 -24.16
N PRO A 95 1.50 4.20 -24.93
CA PRO A 95 0.13 4.34 -25.43
C PRO A 95 -0.93 4.23 -24.31
N THR A 96 -0.67 3.47 -23.24
CA THR A 96 -1.59 3.30 -22.10
C THR A 96 -0.86 3.47 -20.76
N PRO A 97 -1.30 4.38 -19.87
CA PRO A 97 -0.55 4.76 -18.66
C PRO A 97 -0.89 3.88 -17.43
N ASN A 98 -0.90 2.55 -17.61
CA ASN A 98 -1.00 1.61 -16.50
C ASN A 98 0.31 1.65 -15.68
N LEU A 99 0.21 1.79 -14.36
CA LEU A 99 1.38 1.93 -13.49
C LEU A 99 2.11 0.59 -13.25
N TYR A 100 1.43 -0.55 -13.33
CA TYR A 100 2.09 -1.87 -13.29
C TYR A 100 3.04 -2.04 -14.47
N GLU A 101 2.60 -1.71 -15.69
CA GLU A 101 3.49 -1.72 -16.87
C GLU A 101 4.60 -0.67 -16.74
N GLY A 102 4.26 0.52 -16.24
CA GLY A 102 5.25 1.57 -15.99
C GLY A 102 6.35 1.14 -15.00
N LEU A 103 5.99 0.34 -13.98
CA LEU A 103 6.92 -0.20 -13.01
C LEU A 103 7.92 -1.16 -13.68
N LYS A 104 7.41 -2.07 -14.52
CA LYS A 104 8.23 -3.04 -15.27
C LYS A 104 9.04 -2.40 -16.41
N ASN A 105 8.68 -1.19 -16.85
CA ASN A 105 9.41 -0.44 -17.88
C ASN A 105 10.33 0.64 -17.28
N GLY A 106 10.76 0.46 -16.03
CA GLY A 106 11.80 1.29 -15.44
C GLY A 106 11.34 2.67 -14.95
N ASN A 107 10.10 2.83 -14.47
CA ASN A 107 9.70 4.04 -13.74
C ASN A 107 10.01 3.92 -12.24
N PRO A 108 11.02 4.64 -11.69
CA PRO A 108 11.39 4.54 -10.27
C PRO A 108 10.41 5.25 -9.33
N TYR A 109 9.47 6.03 -9.85
CA TYR A 109 8.60 6.94 -9.10
C TYR A 109 7.22 6.35 -8.76
N ILE A 110 7.09 5.04 -8.86
CA ILE A 110 5.86 4.29 -8.58
C ILE A 110 5.94 3.82 -7.12
N TRP A 111 5.04 4.32 -6.28
CA TRP A 111 4.95 4.00 -4.84
C TRP A 111 3.98 2.86 -4.54
N ASP A 112 3.03 2.61 -5.42
CA ASP A 112 2.17 1.43 -5.40
C ASP A 112 2.96 0.16 -5.76
N PHE A 113 2.29 -1.01 -5.70
CA PHE A 113 2.88 -2.32 -5.98
C PHE A 113 4.02 -2.70 -5.01
N GLY A 114 3.83 -2.44 -3.71
CA GLY A 114 4.71 -2.87 -2.63
C GLY A 114 5.78 -1.86 -2.19
N LYS A 115 6.11 -0.84 -2.98
CA LYS A 115 7.18 0.11 -2.61
C LYS A 115 6.83 0.95 -1.37
N ALA A 116 5.60 1.44 -1.28
CA ALA A 116 5.10 2.13 -0.09
C ALA A 116 5.08 1.21 1.13
N GLU A 117 4.73 -0.06 0.95
CA GLU A 117 4.69 -1.02 2.05
C GLU A 117 6.09 -1.28 2.61
N ALA A 118 7.04 -1.58 1.73
CA ALA A 118 8.43 -1.81 2.09
C ALA A 118 9.06 -0.57 2.76
N TYR A 119 8.71 0.63 2.28
CA TYR A 119 9.20 1.88 2.88
C TYR A 119 8.67 2.11 4.30
N LEU A 120 7.38 1.90 4.52
CA LEU A 120 6.82 1.99 5.85
C LEU A 120 7.47 0.93 6.75
N ASP A 121 7.62 -0.33 6.31
CA ASP A 121 8.31 -1.37 7.09
C ASP A 121 9.74 -0.98 7.47
N LEU A 122 10.45 -0.29 6.59
CA LEU A 122 11.78 0.26 6.90
C LEU A 122 11.72 1.33 7.98
N VAL A 123 10.74 2.24 7.92
CA VAL A 123 10.51 3.26 8.97
C VAL A 123 10.23 2.60 10.31
N TYR A 124 9.36 1.57 10.33
CA TYR A 124 9.00 0.82 11.53
C TYR A 124 10.21 0.11 12.14
N ALA A 125 10.91 -0.70 11.34
CA ALA A 125 12.09 -1.43 11.79
C ALA A 125 13.20 -0.49 12.25
N HIS A 126 13.46 0.59 11.51
CA HIS A 126 14.51 1.57 11.86
C HIS A 126 14.19 2.31 13.16
N HIS A 127 12.93 2.68 13.40
CA HIS A 127 12.53 3.25 14.69
C HIS A 127 12.78 2.27 15.84
N GLN A 128 12.29 1.03 15.70
CA GLN A 128 12.41 0.02 16.76
C GLN A 128 13.88 -0.27 17.08
N ALA A 129 14.72 -0.39 16.06
CA ALA A 129 16.16 -0.58 16.21
C ALA A 129 16.84 0.60 16.93
N THR A 130 16.43 1.84 16.60
CA THR A 130 17.03 3.05 17.16
C THR A 130 16.65 3.27 18.62
N TRP A 131 15.36 3.10 18.95
CA TRP A 131 14.80 3.51 20.24
C TRP A 131 14.52 2.34 21.19
N SER A 132 14.68 1.09 20.73
CA SER A 132 14.32 -0.11 21.51
C SER A 132 12.89 -0.05 22.07
N ALA A 133 11.98 0.52 21.29
CA ALA A 133 10.59 0.77 21.63
C ALA A 133 9.69 0.49 20.42
N PRO A 134 8.38 0.19 20.62
CA PRO A 134 7.44 0.09 19.51
C PRO A 134 7.45 1.35 18.66
N SER A 135 7.41 1.20 17.34
CA SER A 135 7.39 2.33 16.43
C SER A 135 6.21 3.25 16.68
N LEU A 136 6.42 4.54 16.42
CA LEU A 136 5.35 5.52 16.36
C LEU A 136 4.36 5.18 15.24
N PRO A 137 3.09 5.57 15.39
CA PRO A 137 2.12 5.53 14.31
C PRO A 137 2.58 6.35 13.10
N VAL A 138 2.06 6.01 11.94
CA VAL A 138 2.23 6.77 10.70
C VAL A 138 0.93 7.48 10.35
N ILE A 139 1.04 8.71 9.90
CA ILE A 139 0.02 9.40 9.12
C ILE A 139 0.56 9.64 7.70
N ILE A 140 -0.33 9.66 6.73
CA ILE A 140 -0.04 9.94 5.34
C ILE A 140 -0.95 11.11 4.97
N SER A 141 -0.47 12.32 5.25
CA SER A 141 -1.26 13.54 5.08
C SER A 141 -1.52 13.91 3.62
N GLU A 142 -0.78 13.31 2.68
CA GLU A 142 -1.11 13.35 1.25
C GLU A 142 -0.70 12.05 0.54
N PHE A 143 -1.57 11.50 -0.30
CA PHE A 143 -1.16 10.48 -1.26
C PHE A 143 -1.97 10.50 -2.56
N GLY A 144 -1.46 9.85 -3.59
CA GLY A 144 -2.19 9.63 -4.84
C GLY A 144 -1.28 9.59 -6.06
N ARG A 145 -1.75 10.13 -7.18
CA ARG A 145 -0.99 10.17 -8.44
C ARG A 145 -0.48 11.58 -8.77
N GLN A 146 0.78 11.69 -9.20
CA GLN A 146 1.39 12.93 -9.70
C GLN A 146 1.78 12.82 -11.19
N GLY A 147 2.01 13.96 -11.85
CA GLY A 147 2.46 14.03 -13.26
C GLY A 147 1.39 14.42 -14.27
N ILE A 148 0.12 14.40 -13.86
CA ILE A 148 -1.00 14.94 -14.63
C ILE A 148 -0.93 16.47 -14.55
N THR A 149 -0.43 17.13 -15.60
CA THR A 149 -0.04 18.55 -15.53
C THR A 149 -1.00 19.50 -16.24
N PRO A 150 -1.36 20.59 -15.55
CA PRO A 150 -1.55 20.71 -14.10
C PRO A 150 -2.61 19.65 -13.71
N GLN A 151 -3.02 19.44 -12.47
CA GLN A 151 -4.07 20.25 -11.87
C GLN A 151 -5.08 20.92 -12.87
N LYS A 152 -5.33 20.40 -14.10
CA LYS A 152 -6.24 20.91 -15.13
C LYS A 152 -7.46 20.00 -15.14
N GLY A 153 -8.44 20.38 -14.34
CA GLY A 153 -9.83 20.04 -14.55
C GLY A 153 -10.29 20.49 -15.95
N PRO A 154 -11.59 20.41 -16.21
CA PRO A 154 -12.29 19.34 -16.95
C PRO A 154 -11.76 18.97 -18.37
N ARG A 155 -10.52 19.30 -18.75
CA ARG A 155 -10.08 19.38 -20.15
C ARG A 155 -9.65 18.08 -20.85
N ALA A 156 -9.42 16.97 -20.14
CA ALA A 156 -8.79 15.78 -20.73
C ALA A 156 -9.65 14.49 -20.70
N GLY A 157 -10.95 14.62 -20.41
CA GLY A 157 -11.86 13.47 -20.30
C GLY A 157 -11.72 12.72 -18.98
N ASP A 158 -12.68 11.84 -18.71
CA ASP A 158 -12.79 11.10 -17.45
C ASP A 158 -11.61 10.13 -17.21
N TYR A 159 -10.79 9.86 -18.23
CA TYR A 159 -9.73 8.87 -18.15
C TYR A 159 -8.64 9.22 -17.12
N LEU A 160 -8.27 10.50 -17.03
CA LEU A 160 -7.29 10.93 -16.02
C LEU A 160 -7.84 10.83 -14.60
N TYR A 161 -9.14 11.09 -14.44
CA TYR A 161 -9.83 10.90 -13.17
C TYR A 161 -9.90 9.42 -12.80
N TYR A 162 -10.19 8.55 -13.77
CA TYR A 162 -10.15 7.10 -13.62
C TYR A 162 -8.79 6.62 -13.11
N LEU A 163 -7.72 6.97 -13.82
CA LEU A 163 -6.35 6.59 -13.44
C LEU A 163 -5.94 7.11 -12.06
N TYR A 164 -6.35 8.33 -11.71
CA TYR A 164 -6.13 8.90 -10.39
C TYR A 164 -6.89 8.11 -9.32
N GLY A 165 -8.18 7.84 -9.56
CA GLY A 165 -9.06 7.07 -8.70
C GLY A 165 -8.54 5.66 -8.44
N THR A 166 -8.14 4.91 -9.46
CA THR A 166 -7.59 3.54 -9.29
C THR A 166 -6.27 3.55 -8.51
N THR A 167 -5.40 4.54 -8.76
CA THR A 167 -4.16 4.70 -7.99
C THR A 167 -4.43 4.99 -6.53
N VAL A 168 -5.37 5.91 -6.23
CA VAL A 168 -5.79 6.21 -4.86
C VAL A 168 -6.35 4.95 -4.21
N THR A 169 -7.27 4.24 -4.85
CA THR A 169 -7.85 3.00 -4.30
C THR A 169 -6.75 2.00 -3.94
N ARG A 170 -5.83 1.71 -4.86
CA ARG A 170 -4.71 0.78 -4.63
C ARG A 170 -3.89 1.15 -3.40
N MET A 171 -3.38 2.38 -3.35
CA MET A 171 -2.59 2.82 -2.21
C MET A 171 -3.40 2.77 -0.92
N TRP A 172 -4.67 3.17 -0.98
CA TRP A 172 -5.54 3.19 0.19
C TRP A 172 -5.78 1.78 0.74
N MET A 173 -6.05 0.79 -0.13
CA MET A 173 -6.20 -0.61 0.27
C MET A 173 -4.93 -1.12 0.99
N ASN A 174 -3.73 -0.82 0.48
CA ASN A 174 -2.48 -1.20 1.13
C ASN A 174 -2.32 -0.57 2.52
N PHE A 175 -2.82 0.65 2.71
CA PHE A 175 -2.78 1.31 4.00
C PHE A 175 -3.84 0.79 4.97
N MET A 176 -4.99 0.32 4.48
CA MET A 176 -6.03 -0.22 5.35
C MET A 176 -5.62 -1.55 5.99
N ASP A 177 -4.70 -2.30 5.39
CA ASP A 177 -4.15 -3.52 5.98
C ASP A 177 -3.00 -3.23 6.96
N ARG A 178 -2.79 -1.96 7.34
CA ARG A 178 -1.72 -1.52 8.24
C ARG A 178 -2.29 -0.84 9.48
N PRO A 179 -2.48 -1.55 10.62
CA PRO A 179 -3.01 -0.97 11.85
C PRO A 179 -2.19 0.22 12.37
N GLU A 180 -0.93 0.29 11.98
CA GLU A 180 0.00 1.32 12.37
C GLU A 180 -0.17 2.64 11.58
N VAL A 181 -0.91 2.61 10.46
CA VAL A 181 -1.32 3.81 9.71
C VAL A 181 -2.63 4.36 10.28
N GLN A 182 -2.57 5.50 10.95
CA GLN A 182 -3.71 6.07 11.70
C GLN A 182 -4.53 7.09 10.91
N LEU A 183 -3.95 7.71 9.89
CA LEU A 183 -4.62 8.69 9.03
C LEU A 183 -4.03 8.60 7.64
N THR A 184 -4.89 8.55 6.63
CA THR A 184 -4.52 8.65 5.23
C THR A 184 -5.43 9.65 4.54
N VAL A 185 -4.86 10.56 3.76
CA VAL A 185 -5.61 11.60 3.06
C VAL A 185 -5.27 11.53 1.57
N PRO A 186 -6.17 11.01 0.72
CA PRO A 186 -6.03 11.16 -0.72
C PRO A 186 -5.92 12.65 -1.04
N PHE A 187 -4.99 13.05 -1.92
CA PHE A 187 -4.80 14.46 -2.26
C PHE A 187 -5.89 14.97 -3.24
N ILE A 188 -7.13 14.91 -2.78
CA ILE A 188 -8.33 15.40 -3.44
C ILE A 188 -8.85 16.57 -2.60
N LEU A 189 -8.65 17.79 -3.10
CA LEU A 189 -9.09 18.97 -2.38
C LEU A 189 -10.62 19.09 -2.40
N PRO A 190 -11.24 19.76 -1.42
CA PRO A 190 -12.67 20.06 -1.50
C PRO A 190 -12.96 20.99 -2.69
N TRP A 191 -12.09 21.98 -2.96
CA TRP A 191 -12.23 22.96 -4.03
C TRP A 191 -10.89 23.19 -4.73
N GLY A 192 -10.92 23.56 -6.00
CA GLY A 192 -9.74 24.09 -6.68
C GLY A 192 -9.24 25.39 -6.02
N ASP A 193 -7.92 25.54 -5.95
CA ASP A 193 -7.28 26.73 -5.37
C ASP A 193 -7.56 27.96 -6.24
N ALA A 194 -8.33 28.92 -5.71
CA ALA A 194 -8.76 30.09 -6.47
C ALA A 194 -7.61 31.04 -6.88
N GLY A 195 -6.49 31.04 -6.17
CA GLY A 195 -5.34 31.91 -6.45
C GLY A 195 -4.26 31.25 -7.29
N TYR A 196 -4.11 29.93 -7.18
CA TYR A 196 -3.02 29.18 -7.83
C TYR A 196 -3.50 28.28 -8.98
N ALA A 197 -4.64 27.59 -8.81
CA ALA A 197 -5.13 26.60 -9.76
C ALA A 197 -6.67 26.52 -9.73
N ARG A 198 -7.35 27.57 -10.24
CA ARG A 198 -8.83 27.69 -10.23
C ARG A 198 -9.54 26.47 -10.82
N GLN A 199 -8.92 25.87 -11.82
CA GLN A 199 -9.41 24.69 -12.52
C GLN A 199 -8.74 23.42 -12.01
N ARG A 200 -8.37 23.30 -10.73
CA ARG A 200 -7.74 22.06 -10.22
C ARG A 200 -8.65 20.85 -10.46
N GLY A 201 -8.14 19.86 -11.19
CA GLY A 201 -8.82 18.57 -11.42
C GLY A 201 -8.74 17.63 -10.20
N GLN A 202 -7.69 17.73 -9.39
CA GLN A 202 -7.57 17.02 -8.12
C GLN A 202 -8.39 17.70 -7.01
N ALA A 203 -9.68 17.90 -7.27
CA ALA A 203 -10.63 18.46 -6.33
C ALA A 203 -12.01 17.86 -6.54
N LEU A 204 -12.85 17.81 -5.50
CA LEU A 204 -14.27 17.41 -5.60
C LEU A 204 -15.06 18.40 -6.47
N TYR A 205 -14.70 19.67 -6.35
CA TYR A 205 -15.35 20.78 -7.00
C TYR A 205 -14.31 21.66 -7.70
N THR A 206 -14.58 22.07 -8.94
CA THR A 206 -13.70 22.91 -9.73
C THR A 206 -14.50 24.04 -10.41
N ARG A 207 -13.81 25.01 -11.00
CA ARG A 207 -14.46 26.11 -11.72
C ARG A 207 -14.45 25.87 -13.23
N PRO A 208 -15.43 26.42 -13.96
CA PRO A 208 -15.43 26.39 -15.42
C PRO A 208 -14.21 27.08 -16.06
N GLU A 209 -14.14 26.95 -17.38
CA GLU A 209 -13.06 27.56 -18.16
C GLU A 209 -13.10 29.07 -18.19
N ASP A 210 -14.32 29.61 -18.30
CA ASP A 210 -14.57 31.04 -18.32
C ASP A 210 -14.19 31.65 -16.95
N PRO A 211 -13.15 32.49 -16.87
CA PRO A 211 -12.76 33.13 -15.62
C PRO A 211 -13.83 34.04 -15.03
N ALA A 212 -14.77 34.51 -15.87
CA ALA A 212 -15.89 35.34 -15.47
C ALA A 212 -17.05 34.53 -14.86
N ASP A 213 -17.09 33.21 -15.07
CA ASP A 213 -18.09 32.33 -14.47
C ASP A 213 -17.71 32.00 -13.00
N PRO A 214 -18.46 32.50 -12.00
CA PRO A 214 -18.18 32.22 -10.60
C PRO A 214 -18.72 30.86 -10.15
N SER A 215 -19.41 30.12 -11.03
CA SER A 215 -20.01 28.83 -10.69
C SER A 215 -18.95 27.79 -10.37
N VAL A 216 -19.45 26.70 -9.79
CA VAL A 216 -18.64 25.57 -9.38
C VAL A 216 -19.30 24.31 -9.89
N ILE A 217 -18.50 23.46 -10.51
CA ILE A 217 -18.90 22.18 -11.08
C ILE A 217 -18.27 21.04 -10.28
N ALA A 218 -19.05 19.98 -10.04
CA ALA A 218 -18.51 18.76 -9.46
C ALA A 218 -17.60 18.05 -10.47
N THR A 219 -16.49 17.49 -9.99
CA THR A 219 -15.64 16.60 -10.79
C THR A 219 -16.09 15.15 -10.60
N PRO A 220 -15.63 14.22 -11.47
CA PRO A 220 -15.84 12.79 -11.24
C PRO A 220 -15.34 12.26 -9.88
N LEU A 221 -14.42 12.95 -9.21
CA LEU A 221 -13.93 12.56 -7.87
C LEU A 221 -15.01 12.67 -6.80
N LEU A 222 -16.07 13.45 -7.00
CA LEU A 222 -17.24 13.39 -6.11
C LEU A 222 -17.95 12.03 -6.22
N GLY A 223 -18.05 11.48 -7.43
CA GLY A 223 -18.57 10.14 -7.69
C GLY A 223 -17.68 9.05 -7.07
N PHE A 224 -16.37 9.23 -7.13
CA PHE A 224 -15.41 8.32 -6.49
C PHE A 224 -15.70 8.13 -4.99
N TYR A 225 -15.91 9.21 -4.22
CA TYR A 225 -16.28 9.07 -2.80
C TYR A 225 -17.67 8.46 -2.59
N LYS A 226 -18.61 8.68 -3.51
CA LYS A 226 -19.94 8.04 -3.45
C LYS A 226 -19.86 6.54 -3.71
N PHE A 227 -18.93 6.07 -4.53
CA PHE A 227 -18.72 4.63 -4.75
C PHE A 227 -18.36 3.89 -3.45
N PHE A 228 -17.51 4.48 -2.62
CA PHE A 228 -17.14 3.92 -1.31
C PHE A 228 -18.16 4.24 -0.20
N GLN A 229 -19.24 4.96 -0.51
CA GLN A 229 -20.24 5.33 0.49
C GLN A 229 -20.97 4.07 0.96
N GLY A 230 -20.72 3.67 2.20
CA GLY A 230 -21.30 2.47 2.80
C GLY A 230 -20.37 1.25 2.80
N LEU A 231 -19.12 1.41 2.36
CA LEU A 231 -18.04 0.47 2.67
C LEU A 231 -17.54 0.73 4.10
N ASP A 232 -18.09 0.01 5.06
CA ASP A 232 -17.76 0.08 6.48
C ASP A 232 -18.13 -1.25 7.16
N GLY A 233 -17.54 -1.53 8.31
CA GLY A 233 -17.82 -2.75 9.06
C GLY A 233 -16.62 -3.28 9.82
N GLU A 234 -16.82 -4.42 10.47
CA GLU A 234 -15.74 -5.18 11.12
C GLU A 234 -14.94 -5.93 10.05
N ARG A 235 -13.61 -5.89 10.12
CA ARG A 235 -12.77 -6.67 9.21
C ARG A 235 -12.98 -8.16 9.40
N VAL A 236 -13.10 -8.88 8.30
CA VAL A 236 -13.11 -10.34 8.28
C VAL A 236 -11.96 -10.85 7.41
N VAL A 237 -11.53 -12.08 7.69
CA VAL A 237 -10.42 -12.71 6.97
C VAL A 237 -10.78 -12.83 5.49
N CYS A 238 -9.85 -12.41 4.64
CA CYS A 238 -9.93 -12.51 3.19
C CYS A 238 -8.55 -12.88 2.68
N GLU A 239 -8.45 -14.00 1.99
CA GLU A 239 -7.18 -14.54 1.51
C GLU A 239 -7.27 -14.86 0.03
N TRP A 240 -6.18 -14.58 -0.66
CA TRP A 240 -6.03 -15.03 -2.03
C TRP A 240 -5.40 -16.41 -2.04
N GLN A 241 -6.04 -17.34 -2.72
CA GLN A 241 -5.51 -18.68 -2.95
C GLN A 241 -4.79 -18.72 -4.30
N GLN A 242 -3.66 -19.45 -4.36
CA GLN A 242 -2.93 -19.75 -5.60
C GLN A 242 -2.39 -18.52 -6.38
N LEU A 243 -2.04 -17.42 -5.69
CA LEU A 243 -1.39 -16.30 -6.36
C LEU A 243 0.10 -16.54 -6.59
N THR A 244 0.56 -16.14 -7.77
CA THR A 244 1.99 -15.91 -8.00
C THR A 244 2.44 -14.62 -7.30
N GLU A 245 3.73 -14.52 -6.94
CA GLU A 245 4.27 -13.28 -6.36
C GLU A 245 4.11 -12.05 -7.28
N ALA A 246 4.12 -12.28 -8.61
CA ALA A 246 3.85 -11.23 -9.59
C ALA A 246 2.42 -10.66 -9.45
N GLU A 247 1.44 -11.54 -9.23
CA GLU A 247 0.04 -11.15 -9.07
C GLU A 247 -0.22 -10.52 -7.71
N ARG A 248 0.43 -10.97 -6.64
CA ARG A 248 0.32 -10.35 -5.29
C ARG A 248 0.64 -8.86 -5.30
N GLN A 249 1.53 -8.40 -6.17
CA GLN A 249 1.83 -6.97 -6.27
C GLN A 249 0.65 -6.15 -6.80
N GLY A 250 -0.23 -6.73 -7.62
CA GLY A 250 -1.27 -6.03 -8.37
C GLY A 250 -2.71 -6.42 -8.03
N LEU A 251 -2.93 -7.35 -7.11
CA LEU A 251 -4.27 -7.80 -6.73
C LEU A 251 -4.53 -7.50 -5.26
N TYR A 252 -5.66 -6.87 -4.98
CA TYR A 252 -6.02 -6.42 -3.64
C TYR A 252 -7.43 -6.86 -3.30
N ALA A 253 -7.61 -7.33 -2.06
CA ALA A 253 -8.91 -7.73 -1.53
C ALA A 253 -9.04 -7.32 -0.07
N ILE A 254 -10.17 -6.72 0.27
CA ILE A 254 -10.53 -6.31 1.63
C ILE A 254 -11.95 -6.78 1.88
N ALA A 255 -12.16 -7.55 2.94
CA ALA A 255 -13.50 -7.97 3.34
C ALA A 255 -13.91 -7.31 4.67
N VAL A 256 -15.14 -6.79 4.70
CA VAL A 256 -15.77 -6.23 5.90
C VAL A 256 -17.18 -6.79 6.07
N ARG A 257 -17.59 -6.93 7.32
CA ARG A 257 -18.95 -7.29 7.69
C ARG A 257 -19.67 -6.14 8.35
N LYS A 258 -20.88 -5.83 7.87
CA LYS A 258 -21.77 -4.83 8.43
C LYS A 258 -23.14 -5.44 8.71
N GLY A 259 -23.38 -5.85 9.96
CA GLY A 259 -24.62 -6.54 10.33
C GLY A 259 -24.78 -7.85 9.56
N ASP A 260 -25.80 -7.89 8.70
CA ASP A 260 -26.16 -9.05 7.87
C ASP A 260 -25.64 -8.94 6.42
N GLU A 261 -24.60 -8.14 6.20
CA GLU A 261 -23.97 -7.99 4.89
C GLU A 261 -22.46 -8.21 4.99
N LEU A 262 -21.91 -9.04 4.08
CA LEU A 262 -20.48 -9.13 3.81
C LEU A 262 -20.18 -8.31 2.56
N GLN A 263 -19.19 -7.44 2.63
CA GLN A 263 -18.73 -6.61 1.53
C GLN A 263 -17.27 -6.94 1.24
N ILE A 264 -16.94 -7.24 -0.01
CA ILE A 264 -15.59 -7.52 -0.47
C ILE A 264 -15.20 -6.44 -1.48
N LEU A 265 -14.28 -5.55 -1.08
CA LEU A 265 -13.63 -4.61 -1.96
C LEU A 265 -12.49 -5.33 -2.69
N LEU A 266 -12.56 -5.36 -4.02
CA LEU A 266 -11.59 -5.97 -4.92
C LEU A 266 -10.98 -4.90 -5.82
N HIS A 267 -9.70 -5.04 -6.13
CA HIS A 267 -9.04 -4.23 -7.15
C HIS A 267 -8.08 -5.08 -7.97
N ASN A 268 -8.31 -5.12 -9.29
CA ASN A 268 -7.40 -5.72 -10.26
C ASN A 268 -6.52 -4.64 -10.89
N ALA A 269 -5.32 -4.39 -10.35
CA ALA A 269 -4.38 -3.42 -10.90
C ALA A 269 -3.51 -3.97 -12.04
N LEU A 270 -3.75 -5.21 -12.48
CA LEU A 270 -3.01 -5.81 -13.59
C LEU A 270 -3.53 -5.28 -14.94
N PRO A 271 -2.69 -5.24 -15.99
CA PRO A 271 -3.08 -4.76 -17.33
C PRO A 271 -3.91 -5.80 -18.11
N ARG A 272 -4.59 -6.71 -17.42
CA ARG A 272 -5.40 -7.79 -18.01
C ARG A 272 -6.63 -8.05 -17.15
N SER A 273 -7.67 -8.60 -17.77
CA SER A 273 -8.80 -9.13 -17.01
C SER A 273 -8.38 -10.34 -16.18
N LEU A 274 -9.12 -10.55 -15.09
CA LEU A 274 -8.95 -11.65 -14.17
C LEU A 274 -10.29 -12.34 -13.95
N ASP A 275 -10.32 -13.65 -14.08
CA ASP A 275 -11.45 -14.48 -13.70
C ASP A 275 -11.24 -14.97 -12.27
N LEU A 276 -12.24 -14.76 -11.43
CA LEU A 276 -12.21 -14.98 -9.99
C LEU A 276 -13.32 -15.92 -9.56
N ASN A 277 -12.96 -16.79 -8.62
CA ASN A 277 -13.92 -17.53 -7.81
C ASN A 277 -13.87 -16.96 -6.38
N LEU A 278 -14.98 -16.37 -5.95
CA LEU A 278 -15.18 -15.87 -4.59
C LEU A 278 -15.88 -16.96 -3.76
N ASP A 279 -15.08 -17.74 -3.03
CA ASP A 279 -15.59 -18.77 -2.14
C ASP A 279 -16.02 -18.17 -0.79
N ALA A 280 -17.20 -17.52 -0.78
CA ALA A 280 -17.83 -17.00 0.42
C ALA A 280 -18.85 -17.98 1.04
N GLY A 281 -19.04 -19.17 0.44
CA GLY A 281 -20.11 -20.10 0.80
C GLY A 281 -21.54 -19.59 0.55
N ILE A 282 -21.69 -18.44 -0.14
CA ILE A 282 -22.97 -17.77 -0.40
C ILE A 282 -23.15 -17.62 -1.91
N PRO A 283 -24.20 -18.20 -2.51
CA PRO A 283 -24.35 -18.25 -3.97
C PRO A 283 -24.88 -16.93 -4.57
N GLU A 284 -25.51 -16.08 -3.76
CA GLU A 284 -26.08 -14.83 -4.23
C GLU A 284 -25.15 -13.65 -3.90
N ALA A 285 -24.73 -12.93 -4.92
CA ALA A 285 -23.93 -11.73 -4.77
C ALA A 285 -24.44 -10.59 -5.66
N ARG A 286 -24.23 -9.36 -5.19
CA ARG A 286 -24.41 -8.15 -6.00
C ARG A 286 -23.09 -7.41 -6.11
N ILE A 287 -22.92 -6.64 -7.18
CA ILE A 287 -21.68 -5.91 -7.41
C ILE A 287 -21.94 -4.44 -7.75
N ALA A 288 -21.10 -3.57 -7.20
CA ALA A 288 -20.90 -2.21 -7.67
C ALA A 288 -19.51 -2.14 -8.32
N ARG A 289 -19.43 -1.60 -9.54
CA ARG A 289 -18.18 -1.53 -10.30
C ARG A 289 -17.73 -0.10 -10.54
N MET A 290 -16.42 0.10 -10.51
CA MET A 290 -15.74 1.31 -10.93
C MET A 290 -14.68 0.93 -11.96
N ARG A 291 -14.94 1.24 -13.25
CA ARG A 291 -14.11 0.81 -14.38
C ARG A 291 -14.20 1.75 -15.58
N TRP A 292 -13.26 1.64 -16.51
CA TRP A 292 -13.35 2.29 -17.81
C TRP A 292 -14.25 1.51 -18.77
N GLU A 293 -15.15 2.21 -19.47
CA GLU A 293 -15.96 1.65 -20.56
C GLU A 293 -15.69 2.40 -21.86
N GLY A 294 -15.52 1.70 -22.98
CA GLY A 294 -15.29 2.30 -24.30
C GLY A 294 -13.80 2.40 -24.68
N ALA A 295 -13.48 3.24 -25.67
CA ALA A 295 -12.11 3.32 -26.19
C ALA A 295 -11.15 3.99 -25.19
N VAL A 296 -10.00 3.36 -24.97
CA VAL A 296 -8.89 3.92 -24.17
C VAL A 296 -8.13 4.93 -25.03
N PRO A 297 -7.88 6.16 -24.55
CA PRO A 297 -7.08 7.14 -25.28
C PRO A 297 -5.62 6.65 -25.43
N GLN A 298 -5.04 6.84 -26.61
CA GLN A 298 -3.62 6.57 -26.88
C GLN A 298 -2.72 7.71 -26.38
N GLU A 299 -3.29 8.92 -26.24
CA GLU A 299 -2.64 10.08 -25.64
C GLU A 299 -3.57 10.75 -24.63
N TYR A 300 -3.05 11.31 -23.52
CA TYR A 300 -3.89 11.94 -22.49
C TYR A 300 -4.71 13.15 -22.96
N THR A 301 -4.33 13.79 -24.07
CA THR A 301 -5.10 14.89 -24.68
C THR A 301 -6.16 14.40 -25.65
N GLN A 302 -6.12 13.11 -26.02
CA GLN A 302 -7.05 12.54 -26.99
C GLN A 302 -8.42 12.36 -26.35
N LYS A 303 -9.43 12.98 -26.95
CA LYS A 303 -10.82 12.67 -26.61
C LYS A 303 -11.20 11.33 -27.23
N THR A 304 -11.76 10.45 -26.42
CA THR A 304 -12.37 9.20 -26.88
C THR A 304 -13.85 9.14 -26.49
N ASN A 305 -14.57 8.16 -26.99
CA ASN A 305 -15.94 7.85 -26.54
C ASN A 305 -15.97 7.05 -25.24
N GLY A 306 -14.81 6.84 -24.60
CA GLY A 306 -14.74 6.13 -23.33
C GLY A 306 -15.17 7.01 -22.16
N ARG A 307 -15.62 6.37 -21.09
CA ARG A 307 -16.06 7.03 -19.86
C ARG A 307 -15.67 6.23 -18.63
N TRP A 308 -15.55 6.92 -17.51
CA TRP A 308 -15.39 6.28 -16.22
C TRP A 308 -16.77 5.91 -15.67
N ARG A 309 -17.12 4.62 -15.70
CA ARG A 309 -18.34 4.12 -15.06
C ARG A 309 -18.10 3.94 -13.57
N MET A 310 -19.05 4.42 -12.77
CA MET A 310 -19.13 4.22 -11.33
C MET A 310 -20.56 3.82 -10.97
N ASP A 311 -20.72 2.64 -10.39
CA ASP A 311 -21.99 2.20 -9.82
C ASP A 311 -22.06 2.64 -8.36
N PHE A 312 -22.99 3.53 -7.99
CA PHE A 312 -23.10 4.03 -6.60
C PHE A 312 -23.83 3.06 -5.66
N GLN A 313 -24.35 1.95 -6.20
CA GLN A 313 -25.05 0.91 -5.46
C GLN A 313 -24.78 -0.43 -6.14
N ALA A 314 -24.67 -1.51 -5.35
CA ALA A 314 -24.51 -2.86 -5.88
C ALA A 314 -25.88 -3.42 -6.31
N LEU A 315 -26.27 -3.16 -7.56
CA LEU A 315 -27.56 -3.58 -8.11
C LEU A 315 -27.46 -4.76 -9.07
N GLU A 316 -26.29 -4.93 -9.70
CA GLU A 316 -26.01 -6.02 -10.66
C GLU A 316 -25.83 -7.33 -9.89
N LYS A 317 -26.67 -8.34 -10.17
CA LYS A 317 -26.47 -9.71 -9.67
C LYS A 317 -25.31 -10.36 -10.41
N VAL A 318 -24.42 -11.01 -9.68
CA VAL A 318 -23.27 -11.74 -10.25
C VAL A 318 -23.18 -13.15 -9.69
N ASP A 319 -22.60 -14.06 -10.47
CA ASP A 319 -22.18 -15.37 -9.99
C ASP A 319 -20.81 -15.23 -9.32
N PRO A 320 -20.70 -15.42 -8.00
CA PRO A 320 -19.44 -15.29 -7.28
C PRO A 320 -18.41 -16.35 -7.72
N SER A 321 -18.84 -17.48 -8.28
CA SER A 321 -17.94 -18.55 -8.73
C SER A 321 -17.26 -18.29 -10.07
N ALA A 322 -17.73 -17.28 -10.81
CA ALA A 322 -17.27 -16.93 -12.15
C ALA A 322 -17.26 -15.40 -12.36
N LEU A 323 -16.68 -14.66 -11.41
CA LEU A 323 -16.60 -13.21 -11.47
C LEU A 323 -15.43 -12.77 -12.35
N THR A 324 -15.69 -12.07 -13.45
CA THR A 324 -14.63 -11.38 -14.20
C THR A 324 -14.46 -9.93 -13.71
N LEU A 325 -13.21 -9.56 -13.40
CA LEU A 325 -12.77 -8.18 -13.17
C LEU A 325 -11.91 -7.70 -14.34
N ALA A 326 -12.25 -6.57 -14.95
CA ALA A 326 -11.43 -5.97 -16.00
C ALA A 326 -10.10 -5.41 -15.45
N ALA A 327 -9.18 -5.07 -16.35
CA ALA A 327 -7.93 -4.39 -15.99
C ALA A 327 -8.20 -3.02 -15.33
N GLU A 328 -7.51 -2.73 -14.23
CA GLU A 328 -7.69 -1.55 -13.36
C GLU A 328 -9.13 -1.39 -12.80
N GLU A 329 -9.94 -2.44 -12.80
CA GLU A 329 -11.28 -2.42 -12.24
C GLU A 329 -11.27 -2.53 -10.71
N VAL A 330 -12.02 -1.66 -10.06
CA VAL A 330 -12.36 -1.73 -8.64
C VAL A 330 -13.81 -2.18 -8.51
N ALA A 331 -14.08 -3.14 -7.62
CA ALA A 331 -15.43 -3.63 -7.38
C ALA A 331 -15.71 -3.78 -5.89
N ILE A 332 -16.95 -3.56 -5.49
CA ILE A 332 -17.47 -3.93 -4.17
C ILE A 332 -18.53 -5.01 -4.40
N VAL A 333 -18.23 -6.23 -3.96
CA VAL A 333 -19.13 -7.37 -4.03
C VAL A 333 -19.83 -7.51 -2.68
N GLN A 334 -21.16 -7.56 -2.69
CA GLN A 334 -22.00 -7.65 -1.50
C GLN A 334 -22.71 -9.00 -1.45
N PHE A 335 -22.58 -9.69 -0.33
CA PHE A 335 -23.25 -10.96 -0.03
C PHE A 335 -24.21 -10.77 1.15
N PRO A 336 -25.49 -11.17 1.02
CA PRO A 336 -26.41 -11.23 2.15
C PRO A 336 -25.99 -12.37 3.08
N LEU A 337 -25.82 -12.07 4.36
CA LEU A 337 -25.52 -13.05 5.40
C LEU A 337 -26.80 -13.51 6.09
N VAL A 338 -26.87 -14.81 6.41
CA VAL A 338 -27.91 -15.35 7.28
C VAL A 338 -27.44 -15.21 8.72
N THR A 339 -27.70 -14.05 9.36
CA THR A 339 -27.74 -13.71 10.81
C THR A 339 -26.72 -14.31 11.83
N GLU A 340 -25.80 -15.17 11.44
CA GLU A 340 -24.85 -15.84 12.32
C GLU A 340 -23.67 -14.91 12.53
N LYS A 341 -23.43 -14.51 13.77
CA LYS A 341 -22.28 -13.66 14.13
C LYS A 341 -20.96 -14.42 13.94
N PRO A 342 -19.83 -13.73 13.71
CA PRO A 342 -18.52 -14.39 13.66
C PRO A 342 -18.28 -15.17 14.96
N SER A 343 -17.88 -16.44 14.84
CA SER A 343 -17.67 -17.34 15.97
C SER A 343 -16.23 -17.35 16.48
N LYS A 344 -15.30 -16.75 15.73
CA LYS A 344 -13.87 -16.70 16.01
C LYS A 344 -13.31 -15.33 15.69
N LYS A 345 -12.28 -14.93 16.42
CA LYS A 345 -11.49 -13.74 16.12
C LYS A 345 -10.09 -14.17 15.70
N MET A 346 -9.62 -13.62 14.59
CA MET A 346 -8.23 -13.77 14.18
C MET A 346 -7.48 -12.50 14.55
N VAL A 347 -6.32 -12.65 15.18
CA VAL A 347 -5.40 -11.55 15.50
C VAL A 347 -4.14 -11.75 14.70
N SER A 348 -3.72 -10.68 14.00
CA SER A 348 -2.44 -10.63 13.32
C SER A 348 -1.47 -9.73 14.07
N GLU A 349 -0.30 -10.26 14.40
CA GLU A 349 0.78 -9.52 15.06
C GLU A 349 1.99 -9.43 14.14
N ARG A 350 2.64 -8.26 14.12
CA ARG A 350 3.82 -8.00 13.29
C ARG A 350 5.06 -7.83 14.15
N PHE A 351 6.11 -8.56 13.80
CA PHE A 351 7.41 -8.50 14.46
C PHE A 351 8.48 -8.12 13.45
N TYR A 352 9.32 -7.14 13.78
CA TYR A 352 10.38 -6.67 12.89
C TYR A 352 11.76 -7.11 13.38
N SER A 353 12.68 -7.28 12.44
CA SER A 353 14.10 -7.37 12.76
C SER A 353 14.62 -6.03 13.27
N ASN A 354 15.57 -6.07 14.20
CA ASN A 354 16.31 -4.89 14.66
C ASN A 354 17.45 -4.50 13.70
N GLN A 355 17.63 -5.24 12.59
CA GLN A 355 18.61 -4.97 11.55
C GLN A 355 17.90 -4.48 10.28
N THR A 356 18.45 -3.44 9.65
CA THR A 356 17.98 -2.90 8.37
C THR A 356 19.14 -2.78 7.38
N LEU A 357 18.84 -2.84 6.08
CA LEU A 357 19.80 -2.63 4.98
C LEU A 357 20.98 -3.62 4.95
N VAL A 358 20.71 -4.88 5.29
CA VAL A 358 21.71 -5.96 5.31
C VAL A 358 22.02 -6.39 3.88
N ASP A 359 23.31 -6.38 3.51
CA ASP A 359 23.77 -6.84 2.20
C ASP A 359 23.51 -8.35 2.03
N ILE A 360 22.90 -8.72 0.89
CA ILE A 360 22.73 -10.13 0.46
C ILE A 360 23.55 -10.45 -0.78
N TYR A 361 24.46 -9.55 -1.11
CA TYR A 361 25.37 -9.68 -2.22
C TYR A 361 26.68 -10.29 -1.72
N GLN A 362 27.07 -11.44 -2.29
CA GLN A 362 28.35 -12.15 -2.06
C GLN A 362 28.47 -13.01 -0.79
N GLN A 363 27.55 -12.89 0.16
CA GLN A 363 27.47 -13.72 1.36
C GLN A 363 26.02 -13.91 1.78
N ASP A 364 25.77 -14.97 2.52
CA ASP A 364 24.49 -15.20 3.18
C ASP A 364 24.23 -14.06 4.17
N ALA A 365 22.99 -13.58 4.22
CA ALA A 365 22.61 -12.57 5.19
C ALA A 365 21.86 -13.20 6.35
N GLU A 366 22.25 -12.83 7.56
CA GLU A 366 21.57 -13.26 8.78
C GLU A 366 20.84 -12.08 9.43
N LEU A 367 19.55 -12.26 9.67
CA LEU A 367 18.70 -11.32 10.38
C LEU A 367 17.97 -12.05 11.51
N THR A 368 17.77 -11.39 12.64
CA THR A 368 17.07 -11.99 13.79
C THR A 368 15.75 -11.27 14.08
N ILE A 369 14.69 -12.04 14.33
CA ILE A 369 13.42 -11.52 14.88
C ILE A 369 13.16 -12.21 16.23
N SER A 370 12.85 -11.42 17.25
CA SER A 370 12.41 -11.93 18.55
C SER A 370 10.89 -11.99 18.60
N ILE A 371 10.34 -13.19 18.84
CA ILE A 371 8.90 -13.45 18.84
C ILE A 371 8.50 -13.89 20.26
N PRO A 372 7.67 -13.14 21.00
CA PRO A 372 7.30 -13.50 22.37
C PRO A 372 6.58 -14.84 22.47
N ASP A 373 5.62 -15.07 21.58
CA ASP A 373 4.85 -16.30 21.50
C ASP A 373 4.66 -16.71 20.03
N ALA A 374 5.28 -17.82 19.63
CA ALA A 374 5.20 -18.34 18.27
C ALA A 374 4.04 -19.33 18.16
N ALA A 375 2.83 -18.80 17.97
CA ALA A 375 1.62 -19.59 17.76
C ALA A 375 0.98 -19.24 16.41
N GLY A 376 0.48 -20.28 15.71
CA GLY A 376 -0.29 -20.14 14.47
C GLY A 376 0.55 -20.13 13.20
N ASP A 377 -0.12 -19.81 12.09
CA ASP A 377 0.50 -19.63 10.77
C ASP A 377 1.29 -18.31 10.74
N ALA A 378 2.36 -18.28 9.94
CA ALA A 378 3.19 -17.09 9.84
C ALA A 378 3.59 -16.80 8.39
N VAL A 379 3.62 -15.52 8.04
CA VAL A 379 4.17 -15.03 6.78
C VAL A 379 5.43 -14.23 7.07
N LEU A 380 6.54 -14.65 6.50
CA LEU A 380 7.79 -13.90 6.55
C LEU A 380 7.86 -12.97 5.33
N VAL A 381 8.12 -11.68 5.58
CA VAL A 381 8.10 -10.64 4.55
C VAL A 381 9.43 -9.86 4.55
N PRO A 382 10.49 -10.39 3.92
CA PRO A 382 11.66 -9.58 3.58
C PRO A 382 11.30 -8.52 2.54
N SER A 383 11.67 -7.27 2.79
CA SER A 383 11.69 -6.23 1.75
C SER A 383 13.04 -6.26 1.04
N ILE A 384 13.04 -6.66 -0.23
CA ILE A 384 14.25 -6.71 -1.03
C ILE A 384 14.45 -5.40 -1.75
N SER A 385 15.72 -4.97 -1.84
CA SER A 385 16.11 -3.86 -2.68
C SER A 385 17.32 -4.14 -3.52
N ALA A 386 17.30 -3.63 -4.76
CA ALA A 386 18.40 -3.67 -5.70
C ALA A 386 18.29 -2.46 -6.67
N PRO A 387 19.40 -2.01 -7.30
CA PRO A 387 19.37 -0.94 -8.30
C PRO A 387 18.45 -1.22 -9.50
N LYS A 388 18.21 -2.50 -9.80
CA LYS A 388 17.28 -2.98 -10.83
C LYS A 388 16.72 -4.34 -10.44
N GLY A 389 15.62 -4.73 -11.08
CA GLY A 389 14.98 -6.02 -10.93
C GLY A 389 15.84 -7.19 -11.38
N PHE A 390 15.47 -8.36 -10.89
CA PHE A 390 16.18 -9.61 -11.09
C PHE A 390 15.82 -10.28 -12.43
N VAL A 391 16.77 -11.01 -13.02
CA VAL A 391 16.51 -11.80 -14.24
C VAL A 391 15.84 -13.12 -13.89
N ALA A 392 15.14 -13.73 -14.85
CA ALA A 392 14.54 -15.06 -14.68
C ALA A 392 15.55 -16.10 -14.14
N GLY A 393 15.12 -16.93 -13.18
CA GLY A 393 15.97 -17.90 -12.50
C GLY A 393 16.85 -17.32 -11.39
N THR A 394 16.63 -16.04 -11.02
CA THR A 394 17.21 -15.49 -9.78
C THR A 394 16.34 -15.92 -8.61
N VAL A 395 16.89 -16.71 -7.68
CA VAL A 395 16.13 -17.28 -6.57
C VAL A 395 16.59 -16.67 -5.24
N LEU A 396 15.64 -16.21 -4.43
CA LEU A 396 15.88 -15.94 -3.01
C LEU A 396 15.44 -17.15 -2.20
N THR A 397 16.36 -17.72 -1.45
CA THR A 397 16.10 -18.78 -0.48
C THR A 397 16.20 -18.20 0.93
N VAL A 398 15.24 -18.54 1.78
CA VAL A 398 15.27 -18.26 3.22
C VAL A 398 15.35 -19.56 4.01
N GLY A 399 16.19 -19.58 5.03
CA GLY A 399 16.30 -20.66 6.01
C GLY A 399 16.03 -20.15 7.43
N VAL A 400 15.26 -20.90 8.22
CA VAL A 400 15.03 -20.62 9.65
C VAL A 400 14.73 -21.93 10.38
N ASN A 401 15.40 -22.14 11.53
CA ASN A 401 15.18 -23.32 12.39
C ASN A 401 15.16 -24.68 11.64
N GLY A 402 15.97 -24.82 10.58
CA GLY A 402 16.06 -26.04 9.76
C GLY A 402 15.01 -26.17 8.65
N TYR A 403 14.05 -25.24 8.56
CA TYR A 403 13.12 -25.12 7.43
C TYR A 403 13.70 -24.18 6.37
N THR A 404 13.45 -24.48 5.10
CA THR A 404 13.88 -23.65 3.97
C THR A 404 12.74 -23.44 2.98
N ASN A 405 12.62 -22.24 2.43
CA ASN A 405 11.67 -21.90 1.37
C ASN A 405 12.33 -20.96 0.36
N SER A 406 11.88 -20.98 -0.90
CA SER A 406 12.51 -20.26 -2.00
C SER A 406 11.49 -19.63 -2.94
N VAL A 407 11.81 -18.45 -3.47
CA VAL A 407 11.00 -17.70 -4.43
C VAL A 407 11.86 -17.26 -5.61
N ASP A 408 11.38 -17.48 -6.83
CA ASP A 408 11.99 -16.91 -8.05
C ASP A 408 11.61 -15.42 -8.15
N LEU A 409 12.61 -14.56 -8.17
CA LEU A 409 12.47 -13.11 -8.24
C LEU A 409 12.45 -12.56 -9.67
N GLY A 410 12.51 -13.42 -10.69
CA GLY A 410 12.48 -13.06 -12.09
C GLY A 410 11.25 -12.26 -12.51
N TYR A 411 10.14 -12.36 -11.77
CA TYR A 411 8.98 -11.50 -11.97
C TYR A 411 9.29 -10.01 -11.79
N THR A 412 10.38 -9.65 -11.12
CA THR A 412 10.80 -8.26 -10.92
C THR A 412 11.58 -7.67 -12.10
N GLU A 413 11.86 -8.44 -13.16
CA GLU A 413 12.61 -7.98 -14.32
C GLU A 413 12.06 -6.66 -14.88
N GLY A 414 12.96 -5.75 -15.27
CA GLY A 414 12.62 -4.44 -15.84
C GLY A 414 12.32 -3.33 -14.82
N ILE A 415 12.10 -3.68 -13.54
CA ILE A 415 11.98 -2.69 -12.47
C ILE A 415 13.33 -1.97 -12.25
N VAL A 416 13.32 -0.65 -12.08
CA VAL A 416 14.50 0.11 -11.62
C VAL A 416 14.27 0.62 -10.21
N ASP A 417 15.35 0.75 -9.43
CA ASP A 417 15.27 1.05 -8.00
C ASP A 417 14.27 0.12 -7.30
N LEU A 418 14.47 -1.20 -7.49
CA LEU A 418 13.62 -2.23 -6.88
C LEU A 418 13.64 -2.04 -5.37
N PHE A 419 12.44 -1.97 -4.81
CA PHE A 419 12.21 -1.99 -3.38
C PHE A 419 10.79 -2.49 -3.14
N ALA A 420 10.65 -3.76 -2.76
CA ALA A 420 9.36 -4.43 -2.66
C ALA A 420 9.40 -5.57 -1.63
N PRO A 421 8.26 -5.87 -0.97
CA PRO A 421 8.12 -7.06 -0.15
C PRO A 421 8.11 -8.33 -1.00
N VAL A 422 8.67 -9.41 -0.45
CA VAL A 422 8.56 -10.78 -0.97
C VAL A 422 7.97 -11.63 0.15
N HIS A 423 7.01 -12.51 -0.15
CA HIS A 423 6.29 -13.26 0.88
C HIS A 423 6.76 -14.72 0.92
N PHE A 424 6.99 -15.22 2.13
CA PHE A 424 7.27 -16.63 2.40
C PHE A 424 6.28 -17.14 3.43
N GLU A 425 5.38 -18.02 2.99
CA GLU A 425 4.51 -18.77 3.88
C GLU A 425 5.37 -19.73 4.73
N LEU A 426 5.23 -19.66 6.05
CA LEU A 426 5.90 -20.52 7.00
C LEU A 426 4.88 -21.42 7.71
N PRO A 427 5.03 -22.75 7.64
CA PRO A 427 4.16 -23.66 8.38
C PRO A 427 4.20 -23.43 9.89
N VAL A 428 3.08 -23.73 10.56
CA VAL A 428 2.99 -23.75 12.03
C VAL A 428 4.13 -24.57 12.63
N GLY A 429 4.78 -24.01 13.66
CA GLY A 429 5.87 -24.66 14.39
C GLY A 429 7.27 -24.46 13.80
N VAL A 430 7.41 -23.79 12.65
CA VAL A 430 8.73 -23.40 12.13
C VAL A 430 9.36 -22.30 12.99
N LEU A 431 8.57 -21.32 13.42
CA LEU A 431 9.02 -20.26 14.31
C LEU A 431 8.97 -20.75 15.77
N LYS A 432 9.94 -20.33 16.58
CA LYS A 432 9.99 -20.58 18.02
C LYS A 432 9.77 -19.30 18.81
N SER A 433 9.27 -19.40 20.03
CA SER A 433 9.29 -18.27 20.96
C SER A 433 10.74 -17.88 21.30
N GLY A 434 11.01 -16.58 21.42
CA GLY A 434 12.34 -15.99 21.51
C GLY A 434 12.94 -15.66 20.14
N ASP A 435 14.28 -15.73 20.05
CA ASP A 435 15.03 -15.25 18.89
C ASP A 435 15.06 -16.29 17.76
N ASN A 436 14.61 -15.89 16.58
CA ASN A 436 14.66 -16.66 15.34
C ASN A 436 15.68 -16.03 14.39
N THR A 437 16.69 -16.78 14.00
CA THR A 437 17.70 -16.34 13.01
C THR A 437 17.30 -16.84 11.63
N PHE A 438 17.17 -15.90 10.71
CA PHE A 438 16.83 -16.13 9.30
C PHE A 438 18.07 -15.94 8.45
N THR A 439 18.40 -16.94 7.64
CA THR A 439 19.49 -16.90 6.67
C THR A 439 18.92 -16.69 5.28
N PHE A 440 19.39 -15.68 4.55
CA PHE A 440 18.97 -15.38 3.18
C PHE A 440 20.11 -15.62 2.20
N ILE A 441 19.81 -16.35 1.14
CA ILE A 441 20.74 -16.67 0.05
C ILE A 441 20.10 -16.20 -1.26
N LEU A 442 20.82 -15.36 -2.01
CA LEU A 442 20.39 -14.86 -3.31
C LEU A 442 21.26 -15.47 -4.41
N GLU A 443 20.67 -16.30 -5.25
CA GLU A 443 21.37 -17.07 -6.27
C GLU A 443 20.97 -16.64 -7.68
N THR A 444 21.95 -16.48 -8.56
CA THR A 444 21.72 -16.27 -10.00
C THR A 444 22.84 -16.93 -10.78
N PRO A 445 22.53 -17.80 -11.75
CA PRO A 445 23.56 -18.45 -12.55
C PRO A 445 24.49 -17.44 -13.23
N GLY A 446 25.78 -17.46 -12.86
CA GLY A 446 26.83 -16.66 -13.50
C GLY A 446 26.77 -15.14 -13.26
N PHE A 447 25.89 -14.66 -12.39
CA PHE A 447 25.74 -13.24 -12.09
C PHE A 447 25.63 -12.99 -10.59
N LYS A 448 26.16 -11.87 -10.11
CA LYS A 448 26.01 -11.46 -8.72
C LYS A 448 25.26 -10.12 -8.66
N TRP A 449 24.34 -9.99 -7.71
CA TRP A 449 23.46 -8.81 -7.57
C TRP A 449 23.83 -7.89 -6.43
N ASN A 450 24.08 -6.60 -6.69
CA ASN A 450 24.11 -5.61 -5.60
C ASN A 450 22.71 -5.46 -5.01
N ALA A 451 22.39 -6.23 -3.97
CA ALA A 451 21.07 -6.33 -3.37
C ALA A 451 21.17 -6.36 -1.84
N LYS A 452 20.07 -5.95 -1.19
CA LYS A 452 19.93 -5.89 0.28
C LYS A 452 18.59 -6.45 0.73
N ILE A 453 18.55 -7.05 1.92
CA ILE A 453 17.32 -7.08 2.72
C ILE A 453 17.22 -5.73 3.42
N ALA A 454 16.32 -4.88 2.94
CA ALA A 454 16.11 -3.55 3.49
C ALA A 454 15.51 -3.61 4.89
N THR A 455 14.54 -4.51 5.08
CA THR A 455 13.89 -4.82 6.36
C THR A 455 13.34 -6.24 6.30
N LEU A 456 13.10 -6.83 7.47
CA LEU A 456 12.48 -8.14 7.61
C LEU A 456 11.38 -8.04 8.66
N ARG A 457 10.18 -8.52 8.31
CA ARG A 457 9.09 -8.71 9.28
C ARG A 457 8.54 -10.13 9.23
N ALA A 458 7.96 -10.58 10.33
CA ALA A 458 7.12 -11.76 10.42
C ALA A 458 5.72 -11.35 10.87
N ASP A 459 4.72 -11.75 10.10
CA ASP A 459 3.30 -11.55 10.38
C ASP A 459 2.73 -12.87 10.92
N LEU A 460 2.41 -12.95 12.21
CA LEU A 460 1.84 -14.15 12.85
C LEU A 460 0.32 -14.02 12.94
N GLN A 461 -0.39 -15.10 12.66
CA GLN A 461 -1.85 -15.17 12.76
C GLN A 461 -2.30 -16.17 13.83
N GLY A 462 -2.94 -15.66 14.88
CA GLY A 462 -3.50 -16.45 15.98
C GLY A 462 -5.03 -16.42 16.00
N GLN A 463 -5.65 -17.48 16.53
CA GLN A 463 -7.09 -17.49 16.87
C GLN A 463 -7.25 -17.16 18.37
N GLU A 464 -8.09 -16.17 18.67
CA GLU A 464 -8.56 -15.85 20.03
C GLU A 464 -9.92 -16.49 20.33
#